data_AF-A0A2V8NMK1-F1
#
_entry.id   AF-A0A2V8NMK1-F1
#
_cell.length_a   1.000
_cell.length_b   1.000
_cell.length_c   1.000
_cell.angle_alpha   90.00
_cell.angle_beta   90.00
_cell.angle_gamma   90.00
#
_symmetry.space_group_name_H-M   'P 1'
#
loop_
_entity.id
_entity.type
_entity.pdbx_description
1 polymer ?
#
loop_
_entity_poly.entity_id
_entity_poly.type
_entity_poly.pdbx_seq_one_letter_code
_entity_poly.pdbx_strand_id
1 'polypeptide(L)'
;MARILAIVLLLAQAGTTKTLPATDVKAADIQATVKEEIAKNVTDIPIRTVDAGGHNVGIAVVHRGKGTNLTGMASHDKVSEVYYVVEGSGTFVT
;
A
#
# COMPACT_ATOMS: atom_id res chain seq x y z
N MET A 1 25.08 -29.61 -30.08
CA MET A 1 23.71 -29.22 -29.68
C MET A 1 23.42 -29.39 -28.20
N ALA A 2 23.61 -30.58 -27.60
CA ALA A 2 23.32 -30.80 -26.17
C ALA A 2 24.05 -29.84 -25.20
N ARG A 3 25.31 -29.48 -25.47
CA ARG A 3 26.08 -28.53 -24.64
C ARG A 3 25.55 -27.10 -24.71
N ILE A 4 25.06 -26.67 -25.87
CA ILE A 4 24.47 -25.33 -26.05
C ILE A 4 23.14 -25.26 -25.31
N LEU A 5 22.33 -26.32 -25.41
CA LEU A 5 21.06 -26.42 -24.68
C LEU A 5 21.27 -26.43 -23.16
N ALA A 6 22.31 -27.12 -22.67
CA ALA A 6 22.65 -27.12 -21.25
C ALA A 6 23.08 -25.73 -20.74
N ILE A 7 23.88 -24.99 -21.52
CA ILE A 7 24.30 -23.62 -21.17
C ILE A 7 23.12 -22.66 -21.14
N VAL A 8 22.20 -22.75 -22.10
CA VAL A 8 20.97 -21.94 -22.13
C VAL A 8 20.08 -22.24 -20.93
N LEU A 9 19.96 -23.50 -20.52
CA LEU A 9 19.17 -23.90 -19.36
C LEU A 9 19.79 -23.44 -18.01
N LEU A 10 21.12 -23.39 -17.93
CA LEU A 10 21.85 -22.81 -16.80
C LEU A 10 21.67 -21.28 -16.71
N LEU A 11 21.73 -20.58 -17.84
CA LEU A 11 21.49 -19.14 -17.91
C LEU A 11 20.02 -18.77 -17.63
N ALA A 12 19.07 -19.61 -18.02
CA ALA A 12 17.64 -19.41 -17.75
C ALA A 12 17.29 -19.53 -16.25
N GLN A 13 18.06 -20.31 -15.49
CA GLN A 13 17.91 -20.42 -14.03
C GLN A 13 18.66 -19.33 -13.26
N ALA A 14 19.50 -18.54 -13.92
CA ALA A 14 20.20 -17.40 -13.31
C ALA A 14 19.30 -16.16 -13.14
N GLY A 15 17.97 -16.34 -13.20
CA GLY A 15 17.00 -15.33 -12.78
C GLY A 15 17.18 -15.05 -11.29
N THR A 16 17.99 -14.05 -10.99
CA THR A 16 18.19 -13.55 -9.64
C THR A 16 16.86 -13.09 -9.07
N THR A 17 16.43 -13.68 -7.95
CA THR A 17 15.42 -13.08 -7.10
C THR A 17 16.02 -11.77 -6.60
N LYS A 18 15.63 -10.66 -7.23
CA LYS A 18 16.05 -9.32 -6.81
C LYS A 18 15.58 -9.14 -5.38
N THR A 19 16.50 -9.11 -4.42
CA THR A 19 16.18 -8.76 -3.04
C THR A 19 15.61 -7.35 -3.06
N LEU A 20 14.36 -7.21 -2.64
CA LEU A 20 13.70 -5.92 -2.53
C LEU A 20 14.11 -5.28 -1.20
N PRO A 21 14.38 -3.96 -1.16
CA PRO A 21 14.68 -3.27 0.08
C PRO A 21 13.48 -3.32 1.01
N ALA A 22 13.72 -3.64 2.28
CA ALA A 22 12.70 -3.49 3.31
C ALA A 22 12.32 -2.00 3.44
N THR A 23 11.03 -1.73 3.58
CA THR A 23 10.48 -0.39 3.75
C THR A 23 9.50 -0.39 4.91
N ASP A 24 9.59 0.59 5.82
CA ASP A 24 8.78 0.68 7.03
C ASP A 24 7.94 1.96 7.08
N VAL A 25 6.65 1.85 7.41
CA VAL A 25 5.82 3.01 7.76
C VAL A 25 5.85 3.16 9.28
N LYS A 26 6.45 4.24 9.79
CA LYS A 26 6.59 4.48 11.22
C LYS A 26 5.31 5.11 11.77
N ALA A 27 5.09 4.97 13.08
CA ALA A 27 3.99 5.66 13.76
C ALA A 27 4.02 7.18 13.53
N ALA A 28 5.21 7.78 13.47
CA ALA A 28 5.36 9.21 13.18
C ALA A 28 4.85 9.58 11.76
N ASP A 29 5.03 8.71 10.78
CA ASP A 29 4.55 8.92 9.41
C ASP A 29 3.02 8.94 9.39
N ILE A 30 2.39 7.97 10.05
CA ILE A 30 0.92 7.89 10.19
C ILE A 30 0.38 9.15 10.86
N GLN A 31 0.97 9.56 11.98
CA GLN A 31 0.51 10.74 12.74
C GLN A 31 0.72 12.04 11.96
N ALA A 32 1.78 12.15 11.15
CA ALA A 32 2.00 13.29 10.28
C ALA A 32 0.94 13.36 9.18
N THR A 33 0.65 12.23 8.52
CA THR A 33 -0.38 12.17 7.47
C THR A 33 -1.77 12.47 8.02
N VAL A 34 -2.14 11.95 9.20
CA VAL A 34 -3.43 12.29 9.84
C VAL A 34 -3.55 13.78 10.12
N LYS A 35 -2.48 14.42 10.61
CA LYS A 35 -2.47 15.89 10.83
C LYS A 35 -2.67 16.64 9.52
N GLU A 36 -2.05 16.18 8.44
CA GLU A 36 -2.21 16.77 7.11
C GLU A 36 -3.63 16.60 6.57
N GLU A 37 -4.22 15.40 6.70
CA GLU A 37 -5.61 15.11 6.33
C GLU A 37 -6.58 16.06 7.02
N ILE A 38 -6.43 16.24 8.33
CA ILE A 38 -7.25 17.16 9.13
C ILE A 38 -7.04 18.61 8.65
N ALA A 39 -5.80 19.04 8.48
CA ALA A 39 -5.48 20.42 8.10
C ALA A 39 -6.00 20.79 6.71
N LYS A 40 -6.00 19.83 5.78
CA LYS A 40 -6.42 20.03 4.39
C LYS A 40 -7.87 19.62 4.13
N ASN A 41 -8.56 19.06 5.14
CA ASN A 41 -9.91 18.49 5.02
C ASN A 41 -10.03 17.49 3.86
N VAL A 42 -9.07 16.55 3.82
CA VAL A 42 -8.96 15.46 2.84
C VAL A 42 -8.81 14.13 3.57
N THR A 43 -9.02 13.01 2.89
CA THR A 43 -8.92 11.67 3.49
C THR A 43 -8.38 10.68 2.46
N ASP A 44 -7.88 9.53 2.93
CA ASP A 44 -7.36 8.44 2.10
C ASP A 44 -6.10 8.84 1.32
N ILE A 45 -5.18 9.55 1.99
CA ILE A 45 -3.90 9.91 1.40
C ILE A 45 -2.90 8.75 1.56
N PRO A 46 -2.21 8.32 0.48
CA PRO A 46 -1.10 7.39 0.56
C PRO A 46 0.05 7.95 1.42
N ILE A 47 0.47 7.20 2.44
CA ILE A 47 1.66 7.48 3.23
C ILE A 47 2.90 7.08 2.42
N ARG A 48 2.85 5.88 1.81
CA ARG A 48 3.95 5.36 0.99
C ARG A 48 3.46 4.28 0.05
N THR A 49 4.06 4.24 -1.14
CA THR A 49 3.88 3.16 -2.12
C THR A 49 5.25 2.68 -2.61
N VAL A 50 5.42 1.38 -2.74
CA VAL A 50 6.65 0.74 -3.23
C VAL A 50 6.36 -0.25 -4.35
N ASP A 51 7.35 -0.45 -5.22
CA ASP A 51 7.39 -1.60 -6.13
C ASP A 51 7.81 -2.85 -5.36
N ALA A 52 6.88 -3.77 -5.18
CA ALA A 52 7.02 -5.06 -4.53
C ALA A 52 7.29 -6.20 -5.53
N GLY A 53 8.06 -5.94 -6.59
CA GLY A 53 8.46 -6.96 -7.57
C GLY A 53 7.52 -7.05 -8.77
N GLY A 54 7.13 -5.89 -9.32
CA GLY A 54 6.15 -5.78 -10.41
C GLY A 54 4.73 -5.46 -9.94
N HIS A 55 4.54 -5.28 -8.62
CA HIS A 55 3.26 -4.95 -8.01
C HIS A 55 3.43 -3.73 -7.11
N ASN A 56 2.54 -2.74 -7.22
CA ASN A 56 2.56 -1.61 -6.31
C ASN A 56 1.84 -1.98 -5.01
N VAL A 57 2.55 -1.84 -3.88
CA VAL A 57 1.98 -2.01 -2.55
C VAL A 57 2.02 -0.66 -1.84
N GLY A 58 0.85 -0.17 -1.45
CA GLY A 58 0.67 1.11 -0.77
C GLY A 58 0.13 0.93 0.65
N ILE A 59 0.53 1.85 1.53
CA ILE A 59 -0.10 2.06 2.84
C ILE A 59 -0.65 3.48 2.84
N ALA A 60 -1.96 3.60 3.10
CA ALA A 60 -2.66 4.85 3.33
C ALA A 60 -3.23 4.86 4.75
N VAL A 61 -3.63 6.04 5.22
CA VAL A 61 -4.43 6.18 6.44
C VAL A 61 -5.72 6.89 6.08
N VAL A 62 -6.79 6.56 6.81
CA VAL A 62 -8.09 7.20 6.65
C VAL A 62 -8.52 7.72 8.01
N HIS A 63 -8.44 9.03 8.22
CA HIS A 63 -9.03 9.66 9.40
C HIS A 63 -10.50 10.04 9.15
N ARG A 64 -11.39 9.59 10.03
CA ARG A 64 -12.79 10.03 10.06
C ARG A 64 -13.12 10.68 11.40
N GLY A 65 -13.47 11.97 11.35
CA GLY A 65 -13.91 12.71 12.53
C GLY A 65 -15.25 12.19 13.06
N LYS A 66 -15.48 12.33 14.37
CA LYS A 66 -16.77 11.98 14.98
C LYS A 66 -17.90 12.85 14.41
N GLY A 67 -19.01 12.22 14.02
CA GLY A 67 -20.21 12.93 13.55
C GLY A 67 -20.06 13.55 12.17
N THR A 68 -19.00 13.24 11.43
CA THR A 68 -18.89 13.63 10.02
C THR A 68 -19.80 12.71 9.19
N ASN A 69 -20.79 13.30 8.51
CA ASN A 69 -21.50 12.62 7.42
C ASN A 69 -20.63 12.70 6.17
N LEU A 70 -19.49 12.01 6.18
CA LEU A 70 -18.65 11.87 4.99
C LEU A 70 -19.50 11.14 3.94
N THR A 71 -20.01 11.91 2.99
CA THR A 71 -20.76 11.42 1.84
C THR A 71 -19.73 11.14 0.75
N GLY A 72 -19.50 9.86 0.48
CA GLY A 72 -18.46 9.42 -0.46
C GLY A 72 -17.78 8.15 0.03
N MET A 73 -17.77 7.14 -0.82
CA MET A 73 -17.01 5.91 -0.63
C MET A 73 -15.71 6.06 -1.42
N ALA A 74 -14.58 5.67 -0.82
CA ALA A 74 -13.37 5.45 -1.60
C ALA A 74 -13.68 4.31 -2.58
N SER A 75 -13.60 4.60 -3.88
CA SER A 75 -13.85 3.63 -4.94
C SER A 75 -12.57 3.46 -5.72
N HIS A 76 -12.00 2.26 -5.66
CA HIS A 76 -10.77 1.93 -6.34
C HIS A 76 -11.00 0.86 -7.40
N ASP A 77 -10.59 1.16 -8.64
CA ASP A 77 -10.56 0.18 -9.71
C ASP A 77 -9.24 -0.60 -9.66
N LYS A 78 -9.33 -1.93 -9.68
CA LYS A 78 -8.16 -2.84 -9.76
C LYS A 78 -7.20 -2.74 -8.56
N VAL A 79 -7.70 -2.32 -7.40
CA VAL A 79 -6.97 -2.36 -6.12
C VAL A 79 -7.64 -3.38 -5.21
N SER A 80 -6.83 -4.18 -4.52
CA SER A 80 -7.29 -5.02 -3.41
C SER A 80 -6.80 -4.40 -2.12
N GLU A 81 -7.70 -4.18 -1.17
CA GLU A 81 -7.42 -3.41 0.04
C GLU A 81 -7.70 -4.23 1.29
N VAL A 82 -6.89 -4.00 2.33
CA VAL A 82 -7.10 -4.55 3.66
C VAL A 82 -7.14 -3.38 4.63
N TYR A 83 -8.22 -3.29 5.40
CA TYR A 83 -8.39 -2.27 6.42
C TYR A 83 -8.05 -2.81 7.80
N TYR A 84 -7.22 -2.04 8.52
CA TYR A 84 -6.91 -2.29 9.92
C TYR A 84 -7.27 -1.05 10.74
N VAL A 85 -8.13 -1.21 11.74
CA VAL A 85 -8.54 -0.11 12.63
C VAL A 85 -7.41 0.14 13.63
N VAL A 86 -6.75 1.29 13.49
CA VAL A 86 -5.64 1.68 14.38
C VAL A 86 -6.16 2.27 15.70
N GLU A 87 -7.22 3.07 15.64
CA GLU A 87 -7.84 3.70 16.81
C GLU A 87 -9.34 3.94 16.58
N GLY A 88 -10.12 3.89 17.66
CA GLY A 88 -11.54 4.21 17.65
C GLY A 88 -12.42 3.06 17.15
N SER A 89 -13.70 3.36 16.93
CA SER A 89 -14.67 2.44 16.35
C SER A 89 -15.82 3.22 15.72
N GLY A 90 -16.52 2.57 14.81
CA GLY A 90 -17.70 3.12 14.13
C GLY A 90 -18.35 2.07 13.23
N THR A 91 -19.52 2.42 12.73
CA THR A 91 -20.25 1.59 11.76
C THR A 91 -20.23 2.30 10.42
N PHE A 92 -19.72 1.64 9.39
CA PHE A 92 -19.99 2.06 8.02
C PHE A 92 -21.42 1.69 7.67
N VAL A 93 -22.23 2.73 7.43
CA VAL A 93 -23.58 2.59 6.90
C VAL A 93 -23.52 2.86 5.40
N THR A 94 -24.08 1.93 4.63
CA THR A 94 -24.22 1.99 3.17
C THR A 94 -25.61 2.48 2.79
#